data_AF-A0A7X6ZCF4-F1
#
_entry.id   AF-A0A7X6ZCF4-F1
#
_cell.length_a   1.000
_cell.length_b   1.000
_cell.length_c   1.000
_cell.angle_alpha   90.00
_cell.angle_beta   90.00
_cell.angle_gamma   90.00
#
_symmetry.space_group_name_H-M   'P 1'
#
loop_
_entity.id
_entity.type
_entity.pdbx_description
1 polymer ?
#
loop_
_entity_poly.entity_id
_entity_poly.type
_entity_poly.pdbx_seq_one_letter_code
_entity_poly.pdbx_strand_id
1 'polypeptide(L)'
;VRVACKTGTAESYNEKMEPISNSVFVCYAPADDPEIVIAHAISDGAYGEYSADISYRILCQYFGVEPTHARMGPYDAYRGR
;
A
#
# COMPACT_ATOMS: atom_id res chain seq x y z
N VAL A 1 -3.60 -5.12 -15.58
CA VAL A 1 -3.14 -3.72 -15.69
C VAL A 1 -1.67 -3.67 -15.32
N ARG A 2 -0.82 -2.95 -16.09
CA ARG A 2 0.58 -2.74 -15.71
C ARG A 2 0.66 -1.57 -14.72
N VAL A 3 1.38 -1.76 -13.62
CA VAL A 3 1.50 -0.79 -12.52
C VAL A 3 2.97 -0.43 -12.37
N ALA A 4 3.27 0.86 -12.31
CA ALA A 4 4.59 1.35 -11.93
C ALA A 4 4.55 1.77 -10.46
N CYS A 5 5.52 1.31 -9.66
CA CYS A 5 5.53 1.60 -8.22
C CYS A 5 6.94 1.75 -7.66
N LYS A 6 7.02 2.38 -6.48
CA LYS A 6 8.24 2.44 -5.67
C LYS A 6 7.89 2.31 -4.19
N THR A 7 8.65 1.45 -3.51
CA THR A 7 8.62 1.30 -2.06
C THR A 7 9.60 2.28 -1.40
N GLY A 8 9.28 2.68 -0.17
CA GLY A 8 10.14 3.43 0.73
C GLY A 8 9.91 3.01 2.18
N THR A 9 10.96 3.10 2.98
CA THR A 9 10.89 2.96 4.43
C THR A 9 11.54 4.20 5.00
N ALA A 10 10.79 4.98 5.78
CA ALA A 10 11.28 6.22 6.35
C ALA A 10 11.52 6.01 7.85
N GLU A 11 12.81 6.02 8.22
CA GLU A 11 13.23 5.98 9.63
C GLU A 11 12.85 7.30 10.32
N SER A 12 12.27 7.20 11.50
CA SER A 12 11.80 8.36 12.25
C SER A 12 11.76 8.07 13.76
N TYR A 13 11.26 9.03 14.53
CA TYR A 13 10.99 8.88 15.95
C TYR A 13 9.54 9.23 16.22
N ASN A 14 8.89 8.47 17.11
CA ASN A 14 7.56 8.82 17.59
C ASN A 14 7.62 9.94 18.66
N GLU A 15 6.46 10.33 19.18
CA GLU A 15 6.36 11.39 20.21
C GLU A 15 7.11 11.05 21.52
N LYS A 16 7.40 9.77 21.76
CA LYS A 16 8.17 9.28 22.92
C LYS A 16 9.66 9.14 22.64
N MET A 17 10.14 9.61 21.49
CA MET A 17 11.52 9.46 21.02
C MET A 17 11.96 8.00 20.84
N GLU A 18 11.01 7.09 20.58
CA GLU A 18 11.30 5.70 20.23
C GLU A 18 11.51 5.62 18.70
N PRO A 19 12.50 4.87 18.22
CA PRO A 19 12.72 4.69 16.79
C PRO A 19 11.56 3.94 16.17
N ILE A 20 11.01 4.48 15.09
CA ILE A 20 9.93 3.87 14.30
C ILE A 20 10.31 3.85 12.83
N SER A 21 9.70 2.93 12.08
CA SER A 21 9.85 2.84 10.63
C SER A 21 8.50 3.06 9.97
N ASN A 22 8.39 4.15 9.22
CA ASN A 22 7.18 4.46 8.47
C ASN A 22 7.20 3.77 7.12
N SER A 23 6.10 3.11 6.78
CA SER A 23 5.93 2.44 5.49
C SER A 23 5.46 3.45 4.46
N VAL A 24 6.26 3.68 3.41
CA VAL A 24 5.96 4.64 2.35
C VAL A 24 5.83 3.89 1.02
N PHE A 25 4.80 4.23 0.26
CA PHE A 25 4.57 3.62 -1.04
C PHE A 25 3.92 4.61 -2.00
N VAL A 26 4.31 4.53 -3.26
CA VAL A 26 3.69 5.27 -4.36
C VAL A 26 3.56 4.37 -5.58
N CYS A 27 2.43 4.46 -6.26
CA CYS A 27 2.23 3.82 -7.56
C CYS A 27 1.29 4.62 -8.45
N TYR A 28 1.34 4.34 -9.75
CA TYR A 28 0.37 4.78 -10.72
C TYR A 28 0.04 3.67 -11.72
N ALA A 29 -1.16 3.76 -12.30
CA ALA A 29 -1.64 2.78 -13.27
C ALA A 29 -2.68 3.40 -14.22
N PRO A 30 -2.79 2.91 -15.47
CA PRO A 30 -1.82 2.08 -16.19
C PRO A 30 -0.42 2.72 -16.30
N ALA A 31 0.62 1.91 -16.53
CA ALA A 31 2.01 2.39 -16.56
C ALA A 31 2.34 3.29 -17.78
N ASP A 32 1.66 3.11 -18.91
CA ASP A 32 1.96 3.87 -20.14
C ASP A 32 1.03 5.07 -20.35
N ASP A 33 -0.20 5.01 -19.83
CA ASP A 33 -1.20 6.08 -19.87
C ASP A 33 -1.93 6.12 -18.51
N PRO A 34 -1.41 6.85 -17.50
CA PRO A 34 -1.89 6.76 -16.13
C PRO A 34 -3.27 7.39 -15.91
N GLU A 35 -4.17 6.65 -15.26
CA GLU A 35 -5.52 7.11 -14.90
C GLU A 35 -5.66 7.40 -13.40
N ILE A 36 -4.88 6.70 -12.55
CA ILE A 36 -4.91 6.84 -11.09
C ILE A 36 -3.49 6.81 -10.51
N VAL A 37 -3.26 7.64 -9.49
CA VAL A 37 -2.05 7.67 -8.66
C VAL A 37 -2.44 7.44 -7.21
N ILE A 38 -1.69 6.59 -6.51
CA ILE A 38 -1.86 6.31 -5.08
C ILE A 38 -0.52 6.58 -4.40
N ALA A 39 -0.54 7.39 -3.36
CA ALA A 39 0.60 7.63 -2.48
C ALA A 39 0.13 7.56 -1.03
N HIS A 40 0.84 6.80 -0.19
CA HIS A 40 0.55 6.73 1.24
C HIS A 40 1.82 6.59 2.08
N ALA A 41 1.74 7.13 3.29
CA ALA A 41 2.70 6.93 4.37
C ALA A 41 1.93 6.41 5.59
N ILE A 42 2.37 5.28 6.13
CA ILE A 42 1.79 4.66 7.32
C ILE A 42 2.79 4.80 8.45
N SER A 43 2.40 5.55 9.47
CA SER A 43 3.18 5.71 10.69
C SER A 43 3.38 4.36 11.37
N ASP A 44 4.63 4.06 11.74
CA ASP A 44 5.01 2.79 12.38
C ASP A 44 4.57 1.53 11.60
N GLY A 45 4.52 1.64 10.27
CA GLY A 45 4.11 0.57 9.35
C GLY A 45 5.23 -0.43 8.98
N ALA A 46 6.39 -0.36 9.64
CA ALA A 46 7.61 -1.09 9.31
C ALA A 46 8.07 -0.84 7.84
N TYR A 47 8.02 -1.84 6.96
CA TYR A 47 8.59 -1.76 5.62
C TYR A 47 7.59 -1.30 4.56
N GLY A 48 8.07 -0.52 3.58
CA GLY A 48 7.28 -0.06 2.43
C GLY A 48 6.58 -1.18 1.63
N GLU A 49 7.14 -2.39 1.62
CA GLU A 49 6.55 -3.53 0.91
C GLU A 49 5.25 -4.04 1.56
N TYR A 50 5.09 -3.87 2.88
CA TYR A 50 3.91 -4.36 3.60
C TYR A 50 2.66 -3.57 3.26
N SER A 51 2.83 -2.27 2.99
CA SER A 51 1.72 -1.39 2.64
C SER A 51 1.35 -1.44 1.15
N ALA A 52 2.13 -2.13 0.31
CA ALA A 52 1.81 -2.29 -1.12
C ALA A 52 0.47 -2.99 -1.37
N ASP A 53 0.01 -3.87 -0.47
CA ASP A 53 -1.29 -4.56 -0.60
C ASP A 53 -2.48 -3.60 -0.55
N ILE A 54 -2.33 -2.46 0.14
CA ILE A 54 -3.37 -1.41 0.20
C ILE A 54 -3.59 -0.84 -1.20
N SER A 55 -2.51 -0.42 -1.85
CA SER A 55 -2.55 0.10 -3.21
C SER A 55 -3.06 -0.97 -4.20
N TYR A 56 -2.64 -2.23 -4.03
CA TYR A 56 -3.15 -3.35 -4.84
C TYR A 56 -4.68 -3.48 -4.76
N ARG A 57 -5.27 -3.47 -3.56
CA ARG A 57 -6.73 -3.58 -3.39
C ARG A 57 -7.48 -2.40 -3.98
N ILE A 58 -6.98 -1.19 -3.80
CA ILE A 58 -7.57 0.03 -4.40
C ILE A 58 -7.55 -0.08 -5.92
N LEU A 59 -6.42 -0.49 -6.51
CA LEU A 59 -6.31 -0.67 -7.97
C LEU A 59 -7.22 -1.78 -8.48
N CYS A 60 -7.31 -2.92 -7.78
CA CYS A 60 -8.25 -4.00 -8.09
C CYS A 60 -9.69 -3.48 -8.14
N GLN A 61 -10.12 -2.74 -7.11
CA GLN A 61 -11.46 -2.14 -7.08
C GLN A 61 -11.66 -1.12 -8.20
N TYR A 62 -10.68 -0.24 -8.44
CA TYR A 62 -10.75 0.80 -9.46
C TYR A 62 -10.90 0.24 -10.89
N PHE A 63 -10.15 -0.82 -11.22
CA PHE A 63 -10.18 -1.47 -12.54
C PHE A 63 -11.19 -2.63 -12.64
N GLY A 64 -11.97 -2.93 -11.59
CA GLY A 64 -12.92 -4.04 -11.58
C GLY A 64 -12.27 -5.41 -11.71
N VAL A 65 -11.09 -5.62 -11.09
CA VAL A 65 -10.33 -6.86 -11.12
C VAL A 65 -10.38 -7.53 -9.75
N GLU A 66 -10.75 -8.82 -9.72
CA GLU A 66 -10.75 -9.60 -8.48
C GLU A 66 -9.32 -9.81 -7.93
N PRO A 67 -9.06 -9.54 -6.64
CA PRO A 67 -7.78 -9.83 -6.02
C PRO A 67 -7.43 -11.33 -6.01
N THR A 68 -6.20 -11.69 -6.41
CA THR A 68 -5.74 -13.08 -6.55
C THR A 68 -4.78 -13.53 -5.45
N HIS A 69 -4.32 -12.63 -4.59
CA HIS A 69 -3.33 -12.93 -3.56
C HIS A 69 -3.74 -12.36 -2.19
N ALA A 70 -3.38 -13.08 -1.13
CA ALA A 70 -3.92 -12.91 0.21
C ALA A 70 -2.98 -12.22 1.22
N ARG A 71 -1.98 -11.39 0.86
CA ARG A 71 -1.04 -10.85 1.88
C ARG A 71 -1.67 -10.01 3.00
N MET A 72 -2.92 -9.57 2.90
CA MET A 72 -3.67 -9.12 4.09
C MET A 72 -4.72 -10.13 4.57
N GLY A 73 -5.05 -11.18 3.83
CA GLY A 73 -6.20 -12.08 4.05
C GLY A 73 -7.40 -11.67 3.18
N PRO A 74 -8.43 -12.50 2.99
CA PRO A 74 -9.62 -12.11 2.23
C PRO A 74 -10.25 -10.84 2.82
N TYR A 75 -10.73 -9.93 1.96
CA TYR A 75 -11.36 -8.67 2.40
C TYR A 75 -12.45 -8.89 3.45
N ASP A 76 -13.20 -9.99 3.31
CA ASP A 76 -14.27 -10.37 4.24
C ASP A 76 -13.80 -10.79 5.63
N ALA A 77 -12.52 -11.14 5.81
CA ALA A 77 -11.98 -11.52 7.12
C ALA A 77 -11.77 -10.32 8.07
N TYR A 78 -11.84 -9.07 7.58
CA TYR A 78 -11.66 -7.85 8.40
C TYR A 78 -12.95 -7.15 8.79
N ARG A 79 -14.11 -7.55 8.25
CA ARG A 79 -15.40 -6.98 8.68
C ARG A 79 -15.78 -7.56 10.05
N GLY A 80 -15.28 -6.94 11.13
CA GLY A 80 -15.78 -7.22 12.48
C GLY A 80 -14.72 -7.46 13.55
N ARG A 81 -13.56 -6.81 13.48
CA ARG A 81 -12.75 -6.55 14.68
C ARG A 81 -12.90 -5.10 15.08
#